data_AF-A0A1M3D2K9-F1
#
_entry.id   AF-A0A1M3D2K9-F1
#
_cell.length_a   1.000
_cell.length_b   1.000
_cell.length_c   1.000
_cell.angle_alpha   90.00
_cell.angle_beta   90.00
_cell.angle_gamma   90.00
#
_symmetry.space_group_name_H-M   'P 1'
#
loop_
_entity.id
_entity.type
_entity.pdbx_description
1 polymer ?
#
loop_
_entity_poly.entity_id
_entity_poly.type
_entity_poly.pdbx_seq_one_letter_code
_entity_poly.pdbx_strand_id
1 'polypeptide(L)'
;MANCTTIEWRAELSVNEGRIDDQHKEIFRIINDFVFEKERDTKSVGLAEVLSKLTDYSLIHFREEERYMAERGFPDIKEHKRAHNYYIKKVALFNLNYSNLTPTDPEEVCEFLVKWWINHILEMDLDYMRFVENNN
;
A
#
# COMPACT_ATOMS: atom_id res chain seq x y z
N MET A 1 -10.44 8.64 -19.97
CA MET A 1 -9.79 7.85 -18.90
C MET A 1 -10.17 8.51 -17.60
N ALA A 2 -10.55 7.76 -16.57
CA ALA A 2 -10.85 8.36 -15.28
C ALA A 2 -9.54 8.81 -14.65
N ASN A 3 -9.46 10.06 -14.19
CA ASN A 3 -8.29 10.49 -13.41
C ASN A 3 -8.30 9.75 -12.07
N CYS A 4 -7.16 9.21 -11.67
CA CYS A 4 -7.02 8.63 -10.35
C CYS A 4 -7.14 9.76 -9.30
N THR A 5 -8.04 9.58 -8.33
CA THR A 5 -8.36 10.56 -7.29
C THR A 5 -7.88 10.08 -5.92
N THR A 6 -7.99 10.96 -4.92
CA THR A 6 -7.70 10.62 -3.53
C THR A 6 -8.50 9.42 -3.06
N ILE A 7 -7.87 8.62 -2.21
CA ILE A 7 -8.47 7.49 -1.51
C ILE A 7 -8.94 7.93 -0.12
N GLU A 8 -10.15 7.51 0.26
CA GLU A 8 -10.73 7.82 1.56
C GLU A 8 -10.85 6.54 2.40
N TRP A 9 -10.57 6.65 3.70
CA TRP A 9 -10.81 5.57 4.63
C TRP A 9 -12.32 5.32 4.77
N ARG A 10 -12.72 4.04 4.77
CA ARG A 10 -14.11 3.63 4.92
C ARG A 10 -14.21 2.49 5.92
N ALA A 11 -15.39 2.33 6.53
CA ALA A 11 -15.60 1.33 7.56
C ALA A 11 -15.36 -0.10 7.04
N GLU A 12 -15.61 -0.37 5.76
CA GLU A 12 -15.41 -1.69 5.15
C GLU A 12 -13.93 -2.08 5.01
N LEU A 13 -13.00 -1.13 5.16
CA LEU A 13 -11.56 -1.36 5.11
C LEU A 13 -10.97 -1.61 6.50
N SER A 14 -11.75 -1.46 7.57
CA SER A 14 -11.28 -1.76 8.92
C SER A 14 -11.08 -3.25 9.10
N VAL A 15 -9.92 -3.62 9.61
CA VAL A 15 -9.61 -5.01 9.97
C VAL A 15 -9.84 -5.30 11.45
N ASN A 16 -10.52 -4.38 12.14
CA ASN A 16 -10.89 -4.48 13.55
C ASN A 16 -9.70 -4.57 14.54
N GLU A 17 -8.50 -4.21 14.08
CA GLU A 17 -7.30 -4.04 14.90
C GLU A 17 -6.80 -2.61 14.75
N GLY A 18 -7.03 -1.78 15.78
CA GLY A 18 -6.84 -0.34 15.71
C GLY A 18 -5.44 0.08 15.27
N ARG A 19 -4.41 -0.68 15.67
CA ARG A 19 -3.03 -0.39 15.27
C ARG A 19 -2.79 -0.64 13.77
N ILE A 20 -3.39 -1.67 13.20
CA ILE A 20 -3.27 -1.98 11.76
C ILE A 20 -4.09 -0.98 10.95
N ASP A 21 -5.32 -0.68 11.37
CA ASP A 21 -6.15 0.35 10.73
C ASP A 21 -5.45 1.72 10.68
N ASP A 22 -4.74 2.11 11.74
CA ASP A 22 -4.01 3.37 11.76
C ASP A 22 -2.81 3.37 10.81
N GLN A 23 -2.18 2.22 10.57
CA GLN A 23 -1.15 2.07 9.55
C GLN A 23 -1.71 2.17 8.14
N HIS A 24 -2.84 1.50 7.86
CA HIS A 24 -3.51 1.61 6.56
C HIS A 24 -3.95 3.05 6.27
N LYS A 25 -4.47 3.77 7.28
CA LYS A 25 -4.82 5.21 7.13
C LYS A 25 -3.60 6.07 6.81
N GLU A 26 -2.44 5.82 7.44
CA GLU A 26 -1.22 6.56 7.12
C GLU A 26 -0.71 6.25 5.71
N ILE A 27 -0.80 4.99 5.28
CA ILE A 27 -0.53 4.60 3.88
C ILE A 27 -1.45 5.37 2.92
N PHE A 28 -2.74 5.45 3.19
CA PHE A 28 -3.70 6.18 2.37
C PHE A 28 -3.37 7.67 2.34
N ARG A 29 -2.94 8.25 3.48
CA ARG A 29 -2.46 9.63 3.55
C ARG A 29 -1.26 9.85 2.63
N ILE A 30 -0.29 8.93 2.62
CA ILE A 30 0.88 9.01 1.73
C ILE A 30 0.48 8.84 0.25
N ILE A 31 -0.46 7.97 -0.08
CA ILE A 31 -1.00 7.84 -1.44
C ILE A 31 -1.70 9.14 -1.87
N ASN A 32 -2.44 9.78 -0.98
CA ASN A 32 -3.05 11.08 -1.25
C ASN A 32 -2.00 12.17 -1.46
N ASP A 33 -0.87 12.14 -0.75
CA ASP A 33 0.27 13.03 -1.04
C ASP A 33 0.74 12.87 -2.51
N PHE A 34 0.74 11.63 -3.05
CA PHE A 34 1.08 11.36 -4.46
C PHE A 34 0.05 11.96 -5.42
N VAL A 35 -1.24 11.83 -5.09
CA VAL A 35 -2.34 12.42 -5.87
C VAL A 35 -2.22 13.94 -5.92
N PHE A 36 -1.89 14.60 -4.82
CA PHE A 36 -1.71 16.05 -4.82
C PHE A 36 -0.46 16.48 -5.59
N GLU A 37 0.63 15.73 -5.48
CA GLU A 37 1.88 16.05 -6.16
C GLU A 37 1.75 15.91 -7.68
N LYS A 38 0.99 14.91 -8.17
CA LYS A 38 0.76 14.75 -9.62
C LYS A 38 -0.02 15.92 -10.23
N GLU A 39 -0.91 16.56 -9.46
CA GLU A 39 -1.76 17.67 -9.94
C GLU A 39 -1.04 19.02 -10.02
N ARG A 40 0.10 19.17 -9.33
CA ARG A 40 0.84 20.45 -9.22
C ARG A 40 1.79 20.76 -10.39
N ASP A 41 1.86 19.87 -11.37
CA ASP A 41 2.78 19.86 -12.52
C ASP A 41 4.25 19.55 -12.16
N THR A 42 4.83 18.64 -12.93
CA THR A 42 5.49 17.41 -12.41
C THR A 42 7.01 17.44 -12.58
N LYS A 43 7.73 17.88 -11.55
CA LYS A 43 9.14 17.45 -11.42
C LYS A 43 9.14 16.03 -10.88
N SER A 44 9.78 15.10 -11.59
CA SER A 44 9.86 13.68 -11.21
C SER A 44 10.39 13.44 -9.79
N VAL A 45 11.12 14.41 -9.22
CA VAL A 45 11.67 14.37 -7.87
C VAL A 45 10.59 14.26 -6.79
N GLY A 46 9.54 15.08 -6.83
CA GLY A 46 8.51 15.08 -5.78
C GLY A 46 7.73 13.76 -5.74
N LEU A 47 7.36 13.24 -6.91
CA LEU A 47 6.72 11.93 -7.04
C LEU A 47 7.64 10.80 -6.54
N ALA A 48 8.94 10.86 -6.86
CA ALA A 48 9.91 9.90 -6.35
C ALA A 48 9.99 9.95 -4.81
N GLU A 49 10.08 11.13 -4.20
CA GLU A 49 10.12 11.29 -2.73
C GLU A 49 8.89 10.65 -2.05
N VAL A 50 7.69 10.86 -2.60
CA VAL A 50 6.46 10.24 -2.07
C VAL A 50 6.52 8.71 -2.20
N LEU A 51 6.97 8.18 -3.34
CA LEU A 51 7.11 6.72 -3.53
C LEU A 51 8.17 6.10 -2.60
N SER A 52 9.25 6.82 -2.29
CA SER A 52 10.24 6.39 -1.30
C SER A 52 9.60 6.31 0.09
N LYS A 53 8.89 7.36 0.52
CA LYS A 53 8.17 7.39 1.79
C LYS A 53 7.13 6.25 1.89
N LEU A 54 6.41 6.01 0.80
CA LEU A 54 5.42 4.93 0.72
C LEU A 54 6.08 3.56 0.85
N THR A 55 7.21 3.34 0.18
CA THR A 55 7.99 2.10 0.28
C THR A 55 8.45 1.85 1.72
N ASP A 56 9.05 2.85 2.36
CA ASP A 56 9.56 2.73 3.73
C ASP A 56 8.45 2.40 4.73
N TYR A 57 7.30 3.08 4.63
CA TYR A 57 6.18 2.85 5.53
C TYR A 57 5.52 1.49 5.28
N SER A 58 5.39 1.09 4.01
CA SER A 58 4.85 -0.23 3.64
C SER A 58 5.70 -1.36 4.19
N LEU A 59 7.04 -1.25 4.16
CA LEU A 59 7.94 -2.25 4.75
C LEU A 59 7.77 -2.39 6.27
N ILE A 60 7.51 -1.28 6.97
CA ILE A 60 7.25 -1.29 8.42
C ILE A 60 5.94 -2.03 8.71
N HIS A 61 4.88 -1.67 7.99
CA HIS A 61 3.55 -2.26 8.10
C HIS A 61 3.56 -3.76 7.77
N PHE A 62 4.08 -4.14 6.59
CA PHE A 62 4.17 -5.54 6.17
C PHE A 62 4.97 -6.40 7.15
N ARG A 63 6.08 -5.89 7.69
CA ARG A 63 6.86 -6.63 8.70
C ARG A 63 6.03 -6.91 9.96
N GLU A 64 5.17 -5.97 10.34
CA GLU A 64 4.31 -6.14 11.50
C GLU A 64 3.22 -7.18 11.26
N GLU A 65 2.48 -7.09 10.15
CA GLU A 65 1.47 -8.09 9.79
C GLU A 65 2.09 -9.47 9.65
N GLU A 66 3.25 -9.57 8.99
CA GLU A 66 3.96 -10.83 8.84
C GLU A 66 4.40 -11.44 10.17
N ARG A 67 4.80 -10.61 11.13
CA ARG A 67 5.10 -11.07 12.49
C ARG A 67 3.81 -11.56 13.16
N TYR A 68 2.73 -10.80 13.05
CA TYR A 68 1.43 -11.12 13.64
C TYR A 68 0.86 -12.44 13.09
N MET A 69 0.85 -12.60 11.77
CA MET A 69 0.47 -13.84 11.09
C MET A 69 1.33 -15.04 11.53
N ALA A 70 2.64 -14.86 11.67
CA ALA A 70 3.54 -15.92 12.08
C ALA A 70 3.29 -16.37 13.52
N GLU A 71 3.09 -15.43 14.44
CA GLU A 71 2.79 -15.70 15.85
C GLU A 71 1.46 -16.44 16.03
N ARG A 72 0.51 -16.24 15.12
CA ARG A 72 -0.81 -16.89 15.15
C ARG A 72 -0.93 -18.14 14.26
N GLY A 73 0.12 -18.49 13.53
CA GLY A 73 0.12 -19.67 12.67
C GLY A 73 -0.82 -19.57 11.47
N PHE A 74 -0.98 -18.37 10.89
CA PHE A 74 -1.80 -18.19 9.69
C PHE A 74 -1.26 -19.05 8.53
N PRO A 75 -2.07 -19.97 7.96
CA PRO A 75 -1.58 -20.97 6.99
C PRO A 75 -1.06 -20.35 5.69
N ASP A 76 -1.65 -19.24 5.24
CA ASP A 76 -1.38 -18.64 3.94
C ASP A 76 -0.35 -17.49 3.99
N ILE A 77 0.40 -17.38 5.09
CA ILE A 77 1.45 -16.36 5.29
C ILE A 77 2.45 -16.30 4.12
N LYS A 78 2.75 -17.43 3.47
CA LYS A 78 3.68 -17.46 2.33
C LYS A 78 3.13 -16.69 1.12
N GLU A 79 1.83 -16.80 0.86
CA GLU A 79 1.19 -16.09 -0.25
C GLU A 79 1.04 -14.61 0.07
N HIS A 80 0.65 -14.27 1.30
CA HIS A 80 0.60 -12.89 1.77
C HIS A 80 1.94 -12.17 1.62
N LYS A 81 3.04 -12.81 2.05
CA LYS A 81 4.41 -12.31 1.83
C LYS A 81 4.76 -12.12 0.35
N ARG A 82 4.24 -12.93 -0.56
CA ARG A 82 4.50 -12.75 -2.01
C ARG A 82 3.80 -11.50 -2.52
N ALA A 83 2.56 -11.24 -2.09
CA ALA A 83 1.85 -10.02 -2.43
C ALA A 83 2.60 -8.76 -1.95
N HIS A 84 3.07 -8.76 -0.70
CA HIS A 84 3.92 -7.69 -0.14
C HIS A 84 5.18 -7.46 -0.99
N ASN A 85 5.92 -8.54 -1.27
CA ASN A 85 7.16 -8.45 -2.05
C ASN A 85 6.91 -7.97 -3.48
N TYR A 86 5.78 -8.35 -4.09
CA TYR A 86 5.38 -7.86 -5.40
C TYR A 86 5.13 -6.35 -5.38
N TYR A 87 4.39 -5.86 -4.39
CA TYR A 87 4.13 -4.44 -4.22
C TYR A 87 5.42 -3.63 -4.09
N ILE A 88 6.30 -4.02 -3.17
CA ILE A 88 7.57 -3.32 -2.93
C ILE A 88 8.41 -3.23 -4.20
N LYS A 89 8.53 -4.33 -4.96
CA LYS A 89 9.27 -4.34 -6.22
C LYS A 89 8.64 -3.41 -7.26
N LYS A 90 7.31 -3.39 -7.36
CA LYS A 90 6.60 -2.54 -8.33
C LYS A 90 6.75 -1.06 -7.99
N VAL A 91 6.60 -0.67 -6.73
CA VAL A 91 6.79 0.72 -6.28
C VAL A 91 8.24 1.17 -6.43
N ALA A 92 9.21 0.31 -6.11
CA ALA A 92 10.63 0.60 -6.32
C ALA A 92 10.96 0.84 -7.81
N LEU A 93 10.34 0.09 -8.72
CA LEU A 93 10.49 0.32 -10.16
C LEU A 93 9.92 1.69 -10.59
N PHE A 94 8.74 2.07 -10.08
CA PHE A 94 8.19 3.40 -10.34
C PHE A 94 9.10 4.50 -9.81
N ASN A 95 9.62 4.36 -8.59
CA ASN A 95 10.55 5.30 -7.99
C ASN A 95 11.83 5.46 -8.83
N LEU A 96 12.40 4.36 -9.31
CA LEU A 96 13.56 4.36 -10.21
C LEU A 96 13.23 5.06 -11.54
N ASN A 97 12.05 4.82 -12.11
CA ASN A 97 11.63 5.44 -13.36
C ASN A 97 11.44 6.96 -13.23
N TYR A 98 10.99 7.46 -12.08
CA TYR A 98 10.94 8.91 -11.82
C TYR A 98 12.32 9.50 -11.52
N SER A 99 13.25 8.71 -10.99
CA SER A 99 14.62 9.15 -10.75
C SER A 99 15.45 9.19 -12.04
N ASN A 100 15.07 8.39 -13.04
CA ASN A 100 15.65 8.39 -14.38
C ASN A 100 14.78 9.23 -15.31
N LEU A 101 15.30 9.74 -16.43
CA LEU A 101 14.56 10.60 -17.38
C LEU A 101 13.47 9.84 -18.18
N THR A 102 12.90 8.77 -17.63
CA THR A 102 11.87 7.91 -18.21
C THR A 102 10.73 7.70 -17.23
N PRO A 103 10.04 8.76 -16.78
CA PRO A 103 8.98 8.65 -15.78
C PRO A 103 7.83 7.81 -16.31
N THR A 104 7.32 6.91 -15.46
CA THR A 104 6.02 6.26 -15.71
C THR A 104 4.91 7.31 -15.62
N ASP A 105 3.82 7.11 -16.37
CA ASP A 105 2.65 7.98 -16.30
C ASP A 105 2.15 8.06 -14.83
N PRO A 106 2.10 9.25 -14.22
CA PRO A 106 1.57 9.42 -12.86
C PRO A 106 0.16 8.87 -12.66
N GLU A 107 -0.69 8.87 -13.69
CA GLU A 107 -2.02 8.26 -13.57
C GLU A 107 -1.95 6.73 -13.47
N GLU A 108 -1.06 6.08 -14.24
CA GLU A 108 -0.84 4.62 -14.15
C GLU A 108 -0.33 4.24 -12.74
N VAL A 109 0.61 5.02 -12.21
CA VAL A 109 1.16 4.78 -10.87
C VAL A 109 0.08 4.97 -9.81
N CYS A 110 -0.68 6.06 -9.87
CA CYS A 110 -1.76 6.31 -8.92
C CYS A 110 -2.81 5.19 -8.93
N GLU A 111 -3.26 4.78 -10.12
CA GLU A 111 -4.22 3.69 -10.25
C GLU A 111 -3.71 2.39 -9.63
N PHE A 112 -2.42 2.06 -9.84
CA PHE A 112 -1.82 0.89 -9.21
C PHE A 112 -1.83 1.00 -7.70
N LEU A 113 -1.38 2.12 -7.13
CA LEU A 113 -1.29 2.32 -5.67
C LEU A 113 -2.67 2.17 -5.01
N VAL A 114 -3.68 2.86 -5.53
CA VAL A 114 -5.04 2.84 -4.97
C VAL A 114 -5.65 1.44 -5.08
N LYS A 115 -5.61 0.83 -6.27
CA LYS A 115 -6.21 -0.48 -6.50
C LYS A 115 -5.53 -1.57 -5.67
N TRP A 116 -4.19 -1.56 -5.60
CA TRP A 116 -3.46 -2.58 -4.87
C TRP A 116 -3.82 -2.58 -3.39
N TRP A 117 -3.79 -1.40 -2.73
CA TRP A 117 -4.08 -1.31 -1.30
C TRP A 117 -5.53 -1.64 -0.95
N ILE A 118 -6.51 -1.14 -1.70
CA ILE A 118 -7.91 -1.47 -1.46
C ILE A 118 -8.14 -2.98 -1.57
N ASN A 119 -7.66 -3.59 -2.65
CA ASN A 119 -7.87 -5.01 -2.87
C ASN A 119 -7.10 -5.85 -1.86
N HIS A 120 -5.87 -5.47 -1.51
CA HIS A 120 -5.06 -6.19 -0.53
C HIS A 120 -5.74 -6.22 0.84
N ILE A 121 -6.23 -5.08 1.32
CA ILE A 121 -6.95 -4.99 2.60
C ILE A 121 -8.20 -5.88 2.56
N LEU A 122 -9.02 -5.75 1.50
CA LEU A 122 -10.31 -6.44 1.41
C LEU A 122 -10.18 -7.96 1.22
N GLU A 123 -9.19 -8.40 0.44
CA GLU A 123 -9.04 -9.80 0.04
C GLU A 123 -8.06 -10.58 0.91
N MET A 124 -7.06 -9.91 1.49
CA MET A 124 -5.97 -10.57 2.22
C MET A 124 -5.95 -10.15 3.70
N ASP A 125 -5.95 -8.85 4.01
CA ASP A 125 -5.78 -8.41 5.40
C ASP A 125 -6.98 -8.79 6.27
N LEU A 126 -8.20 -8.57 5.74
CA LEU A 126 -9.42 -9.04 6.37
C LEU A 126 -9.44 -10.57 6.52
N ASP A 127 -8.80 -11.32 5.62
CA ASP A 127 -8.80 -12.78 5.70
C ASP A 127 -7.94 -13.31 6.83
N TYR A 128 -6.70 -12.80 6.96
CA TYR A 128 -5.85 -13.20 8.07
C TYR A 128 -6.43 -12.72 9.40
N MET A 129 -7.08 -11.54 9.44
CA MET A 129 -7.71 -11.05 10.67
C MET A 129 -8.90 -11.92 11.08
N ARG A 130 -9.75 -12.35 10.15
CA ARG A 130 -10.81 -13.34 10.44
C ARG A 130 -10.24 -14.64 10.98
N PHE A 131 -9.12 -15.13 10.43
CA PHE A 131 -8.45 -16.32 10.95
C PHE A 131 -7.98 -16.09 12.40
N VAL A 132 -7.37 -14.94 12.68
CA VAL A 132 -6.89 -14.59 14.02
C VAL A 132 -8.05 -14.51 15.03
N GLU A 133 -9.15 -13.87 14.67
CA GLU A 133 -10.35 -13.77 15.51
C GLU A 133 -10.95 -15.15 15.84
N ASN A 134 -11.03 -16.06 14.87
CA ASN A 134 -11.61 -17.39 15.06
C ASN A 134 -10.71 -18.36 15.85
N ASN A 135 -9.43 -18.04 16.03
CA ASN A 135 -8.46 -18.88 16.75
C ASN A 135 -7.98 -18.24 18.07
N ASN A 136 -8.69 -17.22 18.56
CA ASN A 136 -8.49 -16.61 19.88
C ASN A 136 -9.36 -17.26 20.96
#